data_AF-A0A522V355-F1
#
_entry.id   AF-A0A522V355-F1
#
_cell.length_a   1.000
_cell.length_b   1.000
_cell.length_c   1.000
_cell.angle_alpha   90.00
_cell.angle_beta   90.00
_cell.angle_gamma   90.00
#
_symmetry.space_group_name_H-M   'P 1'
#
loop_
_entity.id
_entity.type
_entity.pdbx_description
1 polymer ?
#
loop_
_entity_poly.entity_id
_entity_poly.type
_entity_poly.pdbx_seq_one_letter_code
_entity_poly.pdbx_strand_id
1 'polypeptide(L)'
;GDGRLAAATIHAKLTGTELPDPTRRPFIDYAKLNVNYFEPAPRAEEPMLPLGQRNDTDEIEGGYTTAQVTQEIERCFSCGNCLACDNCWTLCPDNAVIKTQERAQDGSHYVFDYEYCKGCGLCAHECPCGYIGMVKG
;
A
#
# COMPACT_ATOMS: atom_id res chain seq x y z
N GLY A 1 -5.24 -2.73 1.95
CA GLY A 1 -5.39 -1.29 1.74
C GLY A 1 -6.61 -0.80 2.48
N ASP A 2 -6.68 0.51 2.65
CA ASP A 2 -7.67 1.17 3.51
C ASP A 2 -9.08 1.08 2.94
N GLY A 3 -9.24 1.03 1.61
CA GLY A 3 -10.56 0.81 0.98
C GLY A 3 -11.22 -0.50 1.43
N ARG A 4 -10.44 -1.59 1.58
CA ARG A 4 -10.96 -2.86 2.10
C ARG A 4 -11.34 -2.75 3.58
N LEU A 5 -10.54 -2.04 4.38
CA LEU A 5 -10.85 -1.81 5.79
C LEU A 5 -12.14 -0.99 5.93
N ALA A 6 -12.30 0.05 5.13
CA ALA A 6 -13.51 0.85 5.07
C ALA A 6 -14.74 0.00 4.70
N ALA A 7 -14.65 -0.79 3.62
CA ALA A 7 -15.73 -1.69 3.20
C ALA A 7 -16.09 -2.71 4.30
N ALA A 8 -15.09 -3.34 4.93
CA ALA A 8 -15.31 -4.28 6.04
C ALA A 8 -15.93 -3.59 7.26
N THR A 9 -15.54 -2.35 7.56
CA THR A 9 -16.09 -1.55 8.66
C THR A 9 -17.55 -1.19 8.38
N ILE A 10 -17.88 -0.77 7.16
CA ILE A 10 -19.26 -0.48 6.74
C ILE A 10 -20.11 -1.75 6.87
N HIS A 11 -19.61 -2.87 6.35
CA HIS A 11 -20.29 -4.16 6.46
C HIS A 11 -20.58 -4.51 7.91
N ALA A 12 -19.58 -4.48 8.78
CA ALA A 12 -19.72 -4.81 10.20
C ALA A 12 -20.71 -3.90 10.94
N LYS A 13 -20.73 -2.59 10.61
CA LYS A 13 -21.73 -1.67 11.15
C LYS A 13 -23.15 -2.01 10.70
N LEU A 14 -23.34 -2.40 9.44
CA LEU A 14 -24.66 -2.73 8.90
C LEU A 14 -25.19 -4.08 9.41
N THR A 15 -24.30 -5.04 9.65
CA THR A 15 -24.67 -6.40 10.07
C THR A 15 -24.58 -6.63 11.58
N GLY A 16 -24.04 -5.66 12.33
CA GLY A 16 -23.81 -5.80 13.77
C GLY A 16 -22.71 -6.80 14.12
N THR A 17 -21.82 -7.13 13.17
CA THR A 17 -20.65 -7.98 13.45
C THR A 17 -19.51 -7.17 14.06
N GLU A 18 -18.48 -7.87 14.52
CA GLU A 18 -17.29 -7.25 15.10
C GLU A 18 -16.60 -6.29 14.10
N LEU A 19 -16.20 -5.12 14.59
CA LEU A 19 -15.48 -4.13 13.80
C LEU A 19 -14.02 -4.58 13.60
N PRO A 20 -13.47 -4.43 12.40
CA PRO A 20 -12.06 -4.73 12.17
C PRO A 20 -11.16 -3.76 12.95
N ASP A 21 -10.07 -4.27 13.51
CA ASP A 21 -9.08 -3.45 14.21
C ASP A 21 -8.37 -2.47 13.25
N PRO A 22 -8.53 -1.14 13.45
CA PRO A 22 -7.90 -0.15 12.59
C PRO A 22 -6.41 0.06 12.89
N THR A 23 -5.90 -0.38 14.04
CA THR A 23 -4.51 -0.15 14.49
C THR A 23 -3.51 -1.14 13.90
N ARG A 24 -4.00 -2.17 13.21
CA ARG A 24 -3.18 -3.24 12.63
C ARG A 24 -2.17 -2.76 11.58
N ARG A 25 -2.29 -1.54 11.05
CA ARG A 25 -1.32 -0.94 10.12
C ARG A 25 -0.90 0.44 10.59
N PRO A 26 0.40 0.69 10.78
CA PRO A 26 0.86 2.04 11.07
C PRO A 26 0.62 2.94 9.86
N PHE A 27 0.20 4.17 10.13
CA PHE A 27 0.09 5.21 9.10
C PHE A 27 1.48 5.53 8.51
N ILE A 28 1.59 5.47 7.19
CA ILE A 28 2.80 5.80 6.45
C ILE A 28 2.60 7.15 5.77
N ASP A 29 3.33 8.14 6.26
CA ASP A 29 3.42 9.47 5.64
C ASP A 29 4.12 9.38 4.27
N TYR A 30 3.75 10.27 3.35
CA TYR A 30 4.43 10.46 2.07
C TYR A 30 5.95 10.57 2.21
N ALA A 31 6.44 11.26 3.24
CA ALA A 31 7.88 11.41 3.49
C ALA A 31 8.63 10.09 3.78
N LYS A 32 7.92 9.00 4.08
CA LYS A 32 8.49 7.66 4.30
C LYS A 32 8.48 6.79 3.04
N LEU A 33 7.89 7.24 1.95
CA LEU A 33 7.86 6.52 0.68
C LEU A 33 9.11 6.81 -0.13
N ASN A 34 9.68 5.77 -0.76
CA ASN A 34 10.71 5.96 -1.77
C ASN A 34 10.03 6.06 -3.14
N VAL A 35 9.69 7.30 -3.51
CA VAL A 35 8.92 7.59 -4.73
C VAL A 35 9.71 7.36 -6.02
N ASN A 36 11.03 7.13 -5.95
CA ASN A 36 11.87 6.85 -7.11
C ASN A 36 11.50 5.52 -7.81
N TYR A 37 10.80 4.63 -7.11
CA TYR A 37 10.31 3.36 -7.64
C TYR A 37 8.94 3.46 -8.34
N PHE A 38 8.33 4.64 -8.39
CA PHE A 38 7.00 4.83 -8.97
C PHE A 38 7.02 5.90 -10.05
N GLU A 39 6.50 5.55 -11.22
CA GLU A 39 6.37 6.50 -12.32
C GLU A 39 5.20 7.47 -12.05
N PRO A 40 5.41 8.78 -12.18
CA PRO A 40 4.32 9.74 -12.06
C PRO A 40 3.28 9.50 -13.16
N ALA A 41 2.03 9.27 -12.76
CA ALA A 41 0.91 9.13 -13.67
C ALA A 41 -0.24 10.07 -13.27
N PRO A 42 -0.88 10.73 -14.25
CA PRO A 42 -2.02 11.61 -14.00
C PRO A 42 -3.20 10.80 -13.46
N ARG A 43 -4.08 11.47 -12.71
CA ARG A 43 -5.34 10.87 -12.27
C ARG A 43 -6.26 10.66 -13.46
N ALA A 44 -6.92 9.50 -13.51
CA ALA A 44 -7.94 9.24 -14.50
C ALA A 44 -9.10 10.23 -14.34
N GLU A 45 -9.47 10.90 -15.44
CA GLU A 45 -10.62 11.80 -15.46
C GLU A 45 -11.92 10.99 -15.43
N GLU A 46 -12.75 11.29 -14.44
CA GLU A 46 -14.04 10.64 -14.25
C GLU A 46 -15.07 11.30 -15.19
N PRO A 47 -15.78 10.52 -16.01
CA PRO A 47 -16.79 11.09 -16.89
C PRO A 47 -17.93 11.66 -16.04
N MET A 48 -18.24 12.94 -16.24
CA MET A 48 -19.35 13.58 -15.56
C MET A 48 -20.44 13.99 -16.54
N LEU A 49 -21.69 13.86 -16.13
CA LEU A 49 -22.83 14.36 -16.89
C LEU A 49 -22.76 15.91 -16.96
N PRO A 50 -22.87 16.52 -18.16
CA PRO A 50 -22.84 17.97 -18.32
C PRO A 50 -23.95 18.65 -17.53
N LEU A 51 -23.68 19.83 -16.94
CA LEU A 51 -24.61 20.54 -16.05
C LEU A 51 -26.02 20.70 -16.65
N GLY A 52 -26.14 21.02 -17.94
CA GLY A 52 -27.43 21.21 -18.60
C GLY A 52 -28.22 19.93 -18.87
N GLN A 53 -27.61 18.76 -18.64
CA GLN A 53 -28.24 17.44 -18.82
C GLN A 53 -28.56 16.77 -17.46
N ARG A 54 -28.10 17.35 -16.34
CA ARG A 54 -28.33 16.78 -15.00
C ARG A 54 -29.80 16.90 -14.62
N ASN A 55 -30.34 15.81 -14.08
CA ASN A 55 -31.70 15.72 -13.55
C ASN A 55 -31.70 14.83 -12.29
N ASP A 56 -32.87 14.62 -11.70
CA ASP A 56 -33.02 13.94 -10.41
C ASP A 56 -32.82 12.41 -10.48
N THR A 57 -32.78 11.83 -11.69
CA THR A 57 -32.78 10.38 -11.88
C THR A 57 -31.50 9.83 -12.51
N ASP A 58 -30.83 10.64 -13.33
CA ASP A 58 -29.65 10.20 -14.05
C ASP A 58 -28.39 10.34 -13.19
N GLU A 59 -27.53 9.31 -13.26
CA GLU A 59 -26.25 9.30 -12.56
C GLU A 59 -25.33 10.41 -13.10
N ILE A 60 -24.78 11.21 -12.18
CA ILE A 60 -23.96 12.38 -12.52
C ILE A 60 -22.50 11.99 -12.70
N GLU A 61 -21.97 11.18 -11.77
CA GLU A 61 -20.61 10.66 -11.78
C GLU A 61 -20.64 9.29 -12.47
N GLY A 62 -20.15 9.25 -13.71
CA GLY A 62 -20.03 7.98 -14.41
C GLY A 62 -18.84 7.17 -13.91
N GLY A 63 -18.81 5.89 -14.23
CA GLY A 63 -17.69 5.01 -13.86
C GLY A 63 -16.48 5.11 -14.77
N TYR A 64 -15.34 4.65 -14.27
CA TYR A 64 -14.17 4.37 -15.09
C TYR A 64 -14.40 3.19 -16.04
N THR A 65 -13.87 3.30 -17.25
CA THR A 65 -13.70 2.14 -18.13
C THR A 65 -12.70 1.16 -17.51
N THR A 66 -12.74 -0.11 -17.90
CA THR A 66 -11.79 -1.12 -17.43
C THR A 66 -10.33 -0.69 -17.62
N ALA A 67 -10.02 0.00 -18.73
CA ALA A 67 -8.68 0.51 -18.99
C ALA A 67 -8.27 1.59 -17.99
N GLN A 68 -9.17 2.53 -17.67
CA GLN A 68 -8.93 3.57 -16.66
C GLN A 68 -8.79 2.95 -15.26
N VAL A 69 -9.60 1.94 -14.92
CA VAL A 69 -9.47 1.22 -13.64
C VAL A 69 -8.09 0.60 -13.50
N THR A 70 -7.58 -0.08 -14.53
CA THR A 70 -6.23 -0.67 -14.50
C THR A 70 -5.17 0.41 -14.27
N GLN A 71 -5.21 1.51 -15.03
CA GLN A 71 -4.27 2.62 -14.86
C GLN A 71 -4.33 3.24 -13.46
N GLU A 72 -5.53 3.38 -12.88
CA GLU A 72 -5.70 3.95 -11.54
C GLU A 72 -5.17 3.01 -10.45
N ILE A 73 -5.32 1.69 -10.61
CA ILE A 73 -4.78 0.69 -9.68
C ILE A 73 -3.25 0.75 -9.61
N GLU A 74 -2.60 0.92 -10.76
CA GLU A 74 -1.13 0.98 -10.87
C GLU A 74 -0.52 2.20 -10.18
N ARG A 75 -1.31 3.26 -9.92
CA ARG A 75 -0.88 4.46 -9.18
C ARG A 75 -0.74 4.27 -7.68
N CYS A 76 -1.21 3.14 -7.13
CA CYS A 76 -1.20 2.89 -5.69
C CYS A 76 0.20 2.54 -5.18
N PHE A 77 0.76 3.35 -4.27
CA PHE A 77 2.05 3.08 -3.62
C PHE A 77 2.05 1.87 -2.67
N SER A 78 0.88 1.29 -2.38
CA SER A 78 0.72 0.20 -1.39
C SER A 78 1.38 0.52 -0.04
N CYS A 79 1.35 1.81 0.35
CA CYS A 79 2.03 2.33 1.53
C CYS A 79 1.79 1.45 2.77
N GLY A 80 2.85 1.13 3.50
CA GLY A 80 2.80 0.29 4.69
C GLY A 80 2.45 -1.17 4.44
N ASN A 81 2.59 -1.69 3.21
CA ASN A 81 2.45 -3.12 2.92
C ASN A 81 3.67 -3.63 2.16
N CYS A 82 4.25 -4.74 2.63
CA CYS A 82 5.33 -5.41 1.90
C CYS A 82 4.86 -5.84 0.50
N LEU A 83 5.61 -5.42 -0.53
CA LEU A 83 5.33 -5.70 -1.95
C LEU A 83 6.01 -6.98 -2.47
N ALA A 84 6.83 -7.64 -1.65
CA ALA A 84 7.71 -8.74 -2.10
C ALA A 84 8.61 -8.34 -3.30
N CYS A 85 9.07 -7.09 -3.34
CA CYS A 85 9.88 -6.53 -4.44
C CYS A 85 11.36 -6.95 -4.42
N ASP A 86 11.80 -7.70 -3.42
CA ASP A 86 13.20 -8.16 -3.23
C ASP A 86 14.28 -7.08 -3.07
N ASN A 87 13.96 -5.77 -3.04
CA ASN A 87 14.96 -4.71 -2.82
C ASN A 87 15.74 -4.91 -1.51
N CYS A 88 15.04 -5.12 -0.39
CA CYS A 88 15.67 -5.31 0.91
C CYS A 88 16.57 -6.55 0.96
N TRP A 89 16.22 -7.59 0.21
CA TRP A 89 16.98 -8.84 0.12
C TRP A 89 18.22 -8.68 -0.74
N THR A 90 18.04 -8.15 -1.95
CA THR A 90 19.11 -7.98 -2.95
C THR A 90 20.16 -6.95 -2.51
N LEU A 91 19.75 -5.88 -1.83
CA LEU A 91 20.63 -4.78 -1.48
C LEU A 91 21.29 -4.95 -0.11
N CYS A 92 20.95 -5.97 0.68
CA CYS A 92 21.57 -6.18 1.98
C CYS A 92 23.04 -6.58 1.80
N PRO A 93 24.02 -5.76 2.21
CA PRO A 93 25.43 -6.06 1.99
C PRO A 93 25.92 -7.23 2.85
N ASP A 94 25.24 -7.49 3.96
CA ASP A 94 25.61 -8.52 4.94
C ASP A 94 24.81 -9.82 4.78
N ASN A 95 23.93 -9.91 3.75
CA ASN A 95 22.99 -11.04 3.56
C ASN A 95 22.15 -11.35 4.81
N ALA A 96 21.82 -10.34 5.61
CA ALA A 96 21.05 -10.46 6.85
C ALA A 96 19.53 -10.52 6.63
N VAL A 97 19.06 -10.43 5.38
CA VAL A 97 17.64 -10.52 5.03
C VAL A 97 17.35 -11.91 4.46
N ILE A 98 16.41 -12.63 5.06
CA ILE A 98 16.04 -13.99 4.70
C ILE A 98 14.67 -13.96 4.04
N LYS A 99 14.58 -14.45 2.80
CA LYS A 99 13.31 -14.59 2.08
C LYS A 99 12.54 -15.79 2.61
N THR A 100 11.29 -15.58 3.00
CA THR A 100 10.44 -16.63 3.58
C THR A 100 9.59 -17.32 2.51
N GLN A 101 9.29 -18.61 2.71
CA GLN A 101 8.36 -19.34 1.83
C GLN A 101 6.91 -18.91 2.07
N GLU A 102 6.54 -18.74 3.33
CA GLU A 102 5.25 -18.21 3.76
C GLU A 102 5.40 -16.79 4.31
N ARG A 103 4.29 -16.05 4.46
CA ARG A 103 4.34 -14.71 5.05
C ARG A 103 4.80 -14.79 6.51
N ALA A 104 5.69 -13.88 6.89
CA ALA A 104 6.06 -13.65 8.28
C ALA A 104 4.87 -13.09 9.09
N GLN A 105 5.02 -13.07 10.42
CA GLN A 105 3.96 -12.65 11.34
C GLN A 105 3.48 -11.20 11.11
N ASP A 106 4.39 -10.32 10.67
CA ASP A 106 4.11 -8.94 10.31
C ASP A 106 3.43 -8.79 8.92
N GLY A 107 3.25 -9.90 8.19
CA GLY A 107 2.68 -9.95 6.86
C GLY A 107 3.69 -9.74 5.72
N SER A 108 4.98 -9.64 6.01
CA SER A 108 6.05 -9.51 5.02
C SER A 108 6.48 -10.86 4.44
N HIS A 109 7.33 -10.81 3.42
CA HIS A 109 7.98 -11.99 2.81
C HIS A 109 9.46 -12.11 3.21
N TYR A 110 9.89 -11.36 4.24
CA TYR A 110 11.30 -11.28 4.64
C TYR A 110 11.43 -11.20 6.15
N VAL A 111 12.40 -11.92 6.71
CA VAL A 111 12.81 -11.79 8.11
C VAL A 111 14.26 -11.36 8.21
N PHE A 112 14.61 -10.65 9.28
CA PHE A 112 15.94 -10.12 9.50
C PHE A 112 16.69 -10.98 10.52
N ASP A 113 17.86 -11.47 10.13
CA ASP A 113 18.83 -12.05 11.06
C ASP A 113 19.61 -10.90 11.73
N TYR A 114 19.23 -10.59 12.96
CA TYR A 114 19.84 -9.49 13.72
C TYR A 114 21.24 -9.80 14.24
N GLU A 115 21.69 -11.07 14.23
CA GLU A 115 23.08 -11.41 14.58
C GLU A 115 24.03 -11.02 13.43
N TYR A 116 23.57 -11.17 12.19
CA TYR A 116 24.34 -10.79 11.01
C TYR A 116 24.15 -9.33 10.61
N CYS A 117 22.98 -8.74 10.89
CA CYS A 117 22.67 -7.35 10.55
C CYS A 117 23.63 -6.35 11.20
N LYS A 118 24.22 -5.45 10.39
CA LYS A 118 25.10 -4.37 10.86
C LYS A 118 24.40 -3.02 11.03
N GLY A 119 23.09 -2.97 10.82
CA GLY A 119 22.29 -1.76 11.05
C GLY A 119 22.50 -0.64 10.03
N CYS A 120 22.99 -0.94 8.83
CA CYS A 120 23.26 0.07 7.79
C CYS A 120 22.01 0.80 7.28
N GLY A 121 20.82 0.19 7.43
CA GLY A 121 19.53 0.80 7.09
C GLY A 121 19.19 0.87 5.60
N LEU A 122 20.00 0.28 4.71
CA LEU A 122 19.76 0.29 3.27
C LEU A 122 18.42 -0.38 2.89
N CYS A 123 18.05 -1.46 3.58
CA CYS A 123 16.76 -2.11 3.42
C CYS A 123 15.56 -1.19 3.71
N ALA A 124 15.69 -0.30 4.70
CA ALA A 124 14.66 0.68 5.04
C ALA A 124 14.62 1.83 4.02
N HIS A 125 15.79 2.32 3.60
CA HIS A 125 15.91 3.38 2.60
C HIS A 125 15.32 2.99 1.25
N GLU A 126 15.54 1.74 0.82
CA GLU A 126 15.14 1.24 -0.50
C GLU A 126 13.78 0.54 -0.49
N CYS A 127 13.04 0.63 0.61
CA CYS A 127 11.68 0.13 0.70
C CYS A 127 10.72 1.11 0.00
N PRO A 128 10.11 0.77 -1.16
CA PRO A 128 9.28 1.71 -1.91
C PRO A 128 8.06 2.21 -1.12
N CYS A 129 7.43 1.29 -0.39
CA CYS A 129 6.19 1.51 0.34
C CYS A 129 6.39 1.94 1.80
N GLY A 130 7.62 2.18 2.26
CA GLY A 130 7.91 2.57 3.64
C GLY A 130 7.52 1.53 4.68
N TYR A 131 7.51 0.24 4.31
CA TYR A 131 7.15 -0.87 5.20
C TYR A 131 8.24 -1.15 6.25
N ILE A 132 9.51 -1.00 5.89
CA ILE A 132 10.65 -1.26 6.78
C ILE A 132 11.04 0.05 7.46
N GLY A 133 11.06 0.04 8.80
CA GLY A 133 11.51 1.18 9.62
C GLY A 133 12.76 0.85 10.41
N MET A 134 13.61 1.85 10.62
CA MET A 134 14.75 1.75 11.54
C MET A 134 14.34 2.19 12.95
N VAL A 135 14.70 1.41 13.96
CA VAL A 135 14.59 1.80 15.37
C VAL A 135 15.92 2.38 15.83
N LYS A 136 15.89 3.47 16.59
CA LYS A 136 17.08 3.94 17.31
C LYS A 136 17.19 3.12 18.60
N GLY A 137 18.33 2.44 18.75
CA GLY A 137 18.72 1.81 20.02
C GLY A 137 19.07 2.83 21.08
#